data_AF-A0A3D1BEE4-F1
#
_entry.id   AF-A0A3D1BEE4-F1
#
_cell.length_a   1.000
_cell.length_b   1.000
_cell.length_c   1.000
_cell.angle_alpha   90.00
_cell.angle_beta   90.00
_cell.angle_gamma   90.00
#
_symmetry.space_group_name_H-M   'P 1'
#
loop_
_entity.id
_entity.type
_entity.pdbx_description
1 polymer ?
#
loop_
_entity_poly.entity_id
_entity_poly.type
_entity_poly.pdbx_seq_one_letter_code
_entity_poly.pdbx_strand_id
1 'polypeptide(L)'
;YDTTPERIEEALALLTDIVVRNPNTEEDHTIWFSGFGDFSLNLTAIYHIRKGGHWAHVPGEVNLAILNKFNEAGLDFAFPTQTLIHDGLPGA
;
A
#
# COMPACT_ATOMS: atom_id res chain seq x y z
N TYR A 1 -0.01 -10.41 8.91
CA TYR A 1 -0.97 -10.92 7.88
C TYR A 1 -2.42 -10.70 8.30
N ASP A 2 -2.66 -9.92 9.36
CA ASP A 2 -3.92 -9.91 10.10
C ASP A 2 -4.98 -8.95 9.53
N THR A 3 -4.65 -8.25 8.43
CA THR A 3 -5.58 -7.38 7.72
C THR A 3 -6.71 -8.19 7.10
N THR A 4 -7.97 -7.81 7.38
CA THR A 4 -9.14 -8.53 6.86
C THR A 4 -9.37 -8.21 5.37
N PRO A 5 -10.14 -9.05 4.63
CA PRO A 5 -10.49 -8.77 3.24
C PRO A 5 -11.17 -7.41 3.04
N GLU A 6 -12.07 -7.01 3.94
CA GLU A 6 -12.78 -5.73 3.88
C GLU A 6 -11.81 -4.54 3.98
N ARG A 7 -10.77 -4.69 4.81
CA ARG A 7 -9.70 -3.68 4.95
C ARG A 7 -8.81 -3.61 3.71
N ILE A 8 -8.60 -4.73 3.02
CA ILE A 8 -7.91 -4.75 1.72
C ILE A 8 -8.76 -4.05 0.65
N GLU A 9 -10.07 -4.30 0.60
CA GLU A 9 -10.98 -3.60 -0.31
C GLU A 9 -11.02 -2.09 -0.05
N GLU A 10 -11.06 -1.68 1.22
CA GLU A 10 -10.96 -0.27 1.61
C GLU A 10 -9.65 0.36 1.14
N ALA A 11 -8.52 -0.33 1.35
CA ALA A 11 -7.22 0.15 0.90
C ALA A 11 -7.15 0.31 -0.63
N LEU A 12 -7.72 -0.63 -1.40
CA LEU A 12 -7.80 -0.56 -2.87
C LEU A 12 -8.68 0.61 -3.34
N ALA A 13 -9.80 0.86 -2.65
CA ALA A 13 -10.67 1.98 -2.95
C ALA A 13 -9.95 3.32 -2.70
N LEU A 14 -9.22 3.44 -1.58
CA LEU A 14 -8.42 4.61 -1.26
C LEU A 14 -7.29 4.83 -2.29
N LEU A 15 -6.56 3.78 -2.67
CA LEU A 15 -5.54 3.85 -3.73
C LEU A 15 -6.11 4.36 -5.05
N THR A 16 -7.26 3.81 -5.45
CA THR A 16 -7.98 4.24 -6.66
C THR A 16 -8.37 5.70 -6.58
N ASP A 17 -8.96 6.15 -5.47
CA ASP A 17 -9.37 7.54 -5.28
C ASP A 17 -8.18 8.51 -5.38
N ILE A 18 -7.05 8.17 -4.74
CA ILE A 18 -5.83 8.98 -4.76
C ILE A 18 -5.30 9.13 -6.19
N VAL A 19 -5.22 8.02 -6.94
CA VAL A 19 -4.71 8.04 -8.32
C VAL A 19 -5.65 8.79 -9.24
N VAL A 20 -6.97 8.57 -9.15
CA VAL A 20 -7.96 9.22 -10.04
C VAL A 20 -8.10 10.72 -9.77
N ARG A 21 -7.97 11.16 -8.51
CA ARG A 21 -8.10 12.58 -8.13
C ARG A 21 -6.83 13.39 -8.35
N ASN A 22 -5.68 12.76 -8.56
CA ASN A 22 -4.46 13.50 -8.85
C ASN A 22 -4.57 14.11 -10.27
N PRO A 23 -4.50 15.44 -10.43
CA PRO A 23 -4.67 16.07 -11.74
C PRO A 23 -3.52 15.76 -12.72
N ASN A 24 -2.40 15.26 -12.22
CA ASN A 24 -1.20 14.95 -12.99
C ASN A 24 -1.08 13.46 -13.38
N THR A 25 -2.06 12.63 -13.07
CA THR A 25 -2.13 11.22 -13.50
C THR A 25 -3.13 11.05 -14.65
N GLU A 26 -2.82 10.16 -15.58
CA GLU A 26 -3.71 9.81 -16.68
C GLU A 26 -4.92 8.99 -16.20
N GLU A 27 -5.97 8.92 -17.03
CA GLU A 27 -7.17 8.15 -16.68
C GLU A 27 -6.91 6.64 -16.65
N ASP A 28 -5.97 6.16 -17.48
CA ASP A 28 -5.58 4.75 -17.51
C ASP A 28 -4.71 4.39 -16.30
N HIS A 29 -5.22 3.48 -15.47
CA HIS A 29 -4.56 2.97 -14.27
C HIS A 29 -5.00 1.52 -14.00
N THR A 30 -4.18 0.78 -13.26
CA THR A 30 -4.49 -0.58 -12.83
C THR A 30 -4.09 -0.74 -11.37
N ILE A 31 -5.08 -1.03 -10.52
CA ILE A 31 -4.89 -1.15 -9.07
C ILE A 31 -5.56 -2.45 -8.61
N TRP A 32 -4.81 -3.31 -7.92
CA TRP A 32 -5.33 -4.62 -7.48
C TRP A 32 -4.54 -5.18 -6.29
N PHE A 33 -5.14 -6.16 -5.61
CA PHE A 33 -4.43 -6.99 -4.64
C PHE A 33 -3.52 -7.96 -5.40
N SER A 34 -2.22 -7.68 -5.41
CA SER A 34 -1.25 -8.37 -6.28
C SER A 34 -0.72 -9.66 -5.69
N GLY A 35 -0.91 -9.90 -4.39
CA GLY A 35 -0.73 -11.21 -3.80
C GLY A 35 -0.19 -11.17 -2.38
N PHE A 36 0.27 -12.33 -1.94
CA PHE A 36 0.83 -12.55 -0.61
C PHE A 36 2.37 -12.44 -0.70
N GLY A 37 2.98 -11.55 0.07
CA GLY A 37 4.43 -11.42 0.19
C GLY A 37 5.02 -12.47 1.14
N ASP A 38 6.20 -12.19 1.71
CA ASP A 38 6.77 -12.98 2.82
C ASP A 38 6.29 -12.47 4.20
N PHE A 39 6.05 -11.16 4.30
CA PHE A 39 5.68 -10.46 5.54
C PHE A 39 4.48 -9.50 5.35
N SER A 40 3.80 -9.57 4.21
CA SER A 40 2.84 -8.54 3.79
C SER A 40 1.72 -9.07 2.89
N LEU A 41 0.61 -8.33 2.87
CA LEU A 41 -0.39 -8.43 1.80
C LEU A 41 -0.11 -7.30 0.82
N ASN A 42 0.18 -7.65 -0.44
CA ASN A 42 0.70 -6.69 -1.42
C ASN A 42 -0.43 -6.09 -2.25
N LEU A 43 -0.45 -4.77 -2.31
CA LEU A 43 -1.27 -3.99 -3.23
C LEU A 43 -0.37 -3.42 -4.32
N THR A 44 -0.83 -3.42 -5.56
CA THR A 44 -0.11 -2.79 -6.67
C THR A 44 -0.97 -1.71 -7.29
N ALA A 45 -0.34 -0.56 -7.56
CA ALA A 45 -0.92 0.55 -8.29
C ALA A 45 0.01 0.92 -9.45
N ILE A 46 -0.48 0.77 -10.68
CA ILE A 46 0.17 1.21 -11.92
C ILE A 46 -0.64 2.37 -12.46
N TYR A 47 0.02 3.49 -12.72
CA TYR A 47 -0.58 4.69 -13.31
C TYR A 47 0.45 5.43 -14.15
N HIS A 48 -0.02 6.23 -15.11
CA HIS A 48 0.84 7.03 -15.96
C HIS A 48 0.78 8.51 -15.56
N ILE A 49 1.91 9.20 -15.67
CA ILE A 49 2.02 10.63 -15.42
C ILE A 49 1.59 11.37 -16.70
N ARG A 50 0.67 12.32 -16.58
CA ARG A 50 0.24 13.16 -17.70
C ARG A 50 1.43 13.90 -18.30
N LYS A 51 1.39 14.10 -19.62
CA LYS A 51 2.39 14.89 -20.33
C LYS A 51 2.62 16.25 -19.68
N GLY A 52 3.88 16.55 -19.33
CA GLY A 52 4.28 17.77 -18.65
C GLY A 52 4.39 17.64 -17.13
N GLY A 53 3.87 16.55 -16.54
CA GLY A 53 4.10 16.21 -15.15
C GLY A 53 5.56 15.82 -14.89
N HIS A 54 6.07 16.17 -13.71
CA HIS A 54 7.44 15.84 -13.34
C HIS A 54 7.53 14.41 -12.81
N TRP A 55 8.43 13.61 -13.38
CA TRP A 55 8.57 12.17 -13.09
C TRP A 55 8.81 11.83 -11.62
N ALA A 56 9.35 12.76 -10.83
CA ALA A 56 9.58 12.56 -9.39
C ALA A 56 8.52 13.23 -8.51
N HIS A 57 7.91 14.34 -8.94
CA HIS A 57 6.99 15.08 -8.07
C HIS A 57 5.63 14.41 -8.03
N VAL A 58 5.11 13.97 -9.17
CA VAL A 58 3.80 13.33 -9.24
C VAL A 58 3.76 12.03 -8.42
N PRO A 59 4.76 11.12 -8.51
CA PRO A 59 4.79 9.97 -7.61
C PRO A 59 5.00 10.35 -6.15
N GLY A 60 5.74 11.42 -5.86
CA GLY A 60 5.90 11.94 -4.50
C GLY A 60 4.58 12.40 -3.90
N GLU A 61 3.77 13.15 -4.65
CA GLU A 61 2.42 13.58 -4.26
C GLU A 61 1.51 12.38 -4.01
N VAL A 62 1.50 11.40 -4.93
CA VAL A 62 0.71 10.17 -4.78
C VAL A 62 1.16 9.40 -3.53
N ASN A 63 2.46 9.16 -3.34
CA ASN A 63 2.96 8.42 -2.19
C ASN A 63 2.64 9.10 -0.84
N LEU A 64 2.74 10.43 -0.78
CA LEU A 64 2.35 11.19 0.41
C LEU A 64 0.84 11.12 0.67
N ALA A 65 0.01 11.18 -0.37
CA ALA A 65 -1.43 11.01 -0.23
C ALA A 65 -1.79 9.60 0.26
N ILE A 66 -1.11 8.56 -0.22
CA ILE A 66 -1.27 7.18 0.26
C ILE A 66 -0.92 7.11 1.73
N LEU A 67 0.26 7.59 2.13
CA LEU A 67 0.70 7.58 3.52
C LEU A 67 -0.32 8.27 4.45
N ASN A 68 -0.78 9.47 4.08
CA ASN A 68 -1.74 10.22 4.88
C ASN A 68 -3.10 9.51 4.97
N LYS A 69 -3.67 9.08 3.85
CA LYS A 69 -4.99 8.44 3.81
C LYS A 69 -5.00 7.08 4.49
N PHE A 70 -3.93 6.31 4.34
CA PHE A 70 -3.80 5.02 5.00
C PHE A 70 -3.69 5.22 6.52
N ASN A 71 -2.88 6.18 6.99
CA ASN A 71 -2.80 6.50 8.41
C ASN A 71 -4.14 7.00 8.97
N GLU A 72 -4.85 7.88 8.26
CA GLU A 72 -6.20 8.34 8.64
C GLU A 72 -7.20 7.19 8.77
N ALA A 73 -7.10 6.19 7.89
CA ALA A 73 -7.94 5.00 7.90
C ALA A 73 -7.44 3.89 8.86
N GLY A 74 -6.31 4.09 9.56
CA GLY A 74 -5.69 3.08 10.42
C GLY A 74 -5.12 1.86 9.67
N LEU A 75 -4.74 2.03 8.41
CA LEU A 75 -4.11 0.99 7.58
C LEU A 75 -2.59 1.09 7.76
N ASP A 76 -2.03 0.15 8.53
CA ASP A 76 -0.60 0.11 8.80
C ASP A 76 0.21 -0.49 7.65
N PHE A 77 1.40 0.06 7.42
CA PHE A 77 2.38 -0.53 6.50
C PHE A 77 3.09 -1.70 7.17
N ALA A 78 3.20 -2.82 6.44
CA ALA A 78 3.87 -4.00 6.94
C ALA A 78 5.37 -3.77 7.12
N PHE A 79 5.89 -4.16 8.28
CA PHE A 79 7.32 -4.31 8.52
C PHE A 79 7.72 -5.78 8.29
N PRO A 80 8.99 -6.07 7.95
CA PRO A 80 9.49 -7.44 8.01
C PRO A 80 9.25 -8.03 9.41
N THR A 81 8.62 -9.20 9.49
CA THR A 81 8.30 -9.87 10.76
C THR A 81 8.97 -11.22 10.84
N GLN A 82 9.53 -11.57 12.00
CA GLN A 82 10.04 -12.92 12.27
C GLN A 82 9.36 -13.49 13.52
N THR A 83 8.89 -14.73 13.44
CA THR A 83 8.46 -15.48 14.61
C THR A 83 9.65 -16.25 15.17
N LEU A 84 10.02 -15.99 16.43
CA LEU A 84 11.08 -16.71 17.13
C LEU A 84 10.45 -17.78 18.03
N ILE A 85 10.78 -19.05 17.78
CA ILE A 85 10.41 -20.17 18.64
C ILE A 85 11.63 -20.52 19.47
N HIS A 86 11.50 -20.48 20.79
CA HIS A 86 12.56 -20.85 21.73
C HIS A 86 12.07 -21.96 22.64
N ASP A 87 12.81 -23.07 22.68
CA ASP A 87 12.44 -24.27 23.47
C ASP A 87 12.66 -24.11 24.99
N GLY A 88 13.09 -22.93 25.45
CA GLY A 88 13.54 -22.71 26.82
C GLY A 88 14.89 -23.41 27.09
N LEU A 89 15.54 -23.05 28.20
CA LEU A 89 16.64 -23.87 28.71
C LEU A 89 16.04 -25.09 29.43
N PRO A 90 16.56 -26.31 29.20
CA PRO A 90 16.12 -27.47 29.98
C PRO A 90 16.47 -27.27 31.46
N GLY A 91 15.44 -27.10 32.30
CA GLY A 91 15.51 -27.17 33.76
C GLY A 91 15.81 -25.86 34.51
N ALA A 92 14.89 -24.90 34.47
CA ALA A 92 14.77 -23.89 35.53
C ALA A 92 13.88 -24.40 36.68
#